data_AF-N9QG68-F1
#
_entry.id   AF-N9QG68-F1
#
_cell.length_a   1.000
_cell.length_b   1.000
_cell.length_c   1.000
_cell.angle_alpha   90.00
_cell.angle_beta   90.00
_cell.angle_gamma   90.00
#
_symmetry.space_group_name_H-M   'P 1'
#
loop_
_entity.id
_entity.type
_entity.pdbx_description
1 polymer ?
#
loop_
_entity_poly.entity_id
_entity_poly.type
_entity_poly.pdbx_seq_one_letter_code
_entity_poly.pdbx_strand_id
1 'polypeptide(L)' 'MRNLYDYWKSLSEDEKHIFCSRVGVSYGYMESHLIHGRKKPRMETIQAIVDASNNKLSHKNLFDFFLKKTPIAA' A
#
# COMPACT_ATOMS: atom_id res chain seq x y z
N MET A 1 -13.86 -5.51 0.64
CA MET A 1 -13.17 -4.20 0.58
C MET A 1 -11.80 -4.41 -0.02
N ARG A 2 -11.39 -3.60 -1.01
CA ARG A 2 -10.08 -3.75 -1.65
C ARG A 2 -8.99 -3.22 -0.73
N ASN A 3 -8.09 -4.10 -0.30
CA ASN A 3 -6.88 -3.73 0.45
C ASN A 3 -5.77 -3.32 -0.53
N LEU A 4 -4.69 -2.73 -0.02
CA LEU A 4 -3.54 -2.31 -0.85
C LEU A 4 -3.01 -3.45 -1.75
N TYR A 5 -2.99 -4.68 -1.22
CA TYR A 5 -2.61 -5.87 -1.99
C TYR A 5 -3.52 -6.13 -3.20
N ASP A 6 -4.84 -6.08 -3.02
CA ASP A 6 -5.82 -6.33 -4.10
C ASP A 6 -5.74 -5.24 -5.17
N TYR A 7 -5.61 -3.99 -4.74
CA TYR A 7 -5.39 -2.86 -5.63
C TYR A 7 -4.11 -3.04 -6.44
N TRP A 8 -2.99 -3.35 -5.80
CA TRP A 8 -1.70 -3.59 -6.47
C TRP A 8 -1.75 -4.76 -7.47
N LYS A 9 -2.45 -5.85 -7.12
CA LYS A 9 -2.67 -7.01 -8.00
C LYS A 9 -3.52 -6.67 -9.23
N SER A 10 -4.38 -5.67 -9.13
CA SER A 10 -5.22 -5.21 -10.24
C SER A 10 -4.50 -4.26 -11.21
N LEU A 11 -3.34 -3.74 -10.84
CA LEU A 11 -2.54 -2.85 -11.69
C LEU A 11 -1.62 -3.65 -12.63
N SER A 12 -1.43 -3.15 -13.85
CA SER A 12 -0.37 -3.61 -14.75
C SER A 12 1.02 -3.18 -14.26
N GLU A 13 2.10 -3.79 -14.75
CA GLU A 13 3.47 -3.40 -14.36
C GLU A 13 3.75 -1.91 -14.58
N ASP A 14 3.32 -1.34 -15.71
CA ASP A 14 3.50 0.08 -16.00
C ASP A 14 2.76 0.98 -14.99
N GLU A 15 1.50 0.64 -14.68
CA GLU A 15 0.72 1.35 -13.66
C GLU A 15 1.34 1.23 -12.27
N LYS A 16 1.94 0.10 -11.93
CA LYS A 16 2.65 -0.08 -10.66
C LYS A 16 3.89 0.81 -10.58
N HIS A 17 4.66 0.93 -11.66
CA HIS A 17 5.81 1.83 -11.71
C HIS A 17 5.38 3.30 -11.56
N ILE A 18 4.31 3.71 -12.26
CA ILE A 18 3.74 5.06 -12.14
C ILE A 18 3.22 5.30 -10.71
N PHE A 19 2.53 4.32 -10.13
CA PHE A 19 2.02 4.39 -8.77
C PHE A 19 3.15 4.56 -7.75
N CYS A 20 4.21 3.75 -7.84
CA CYS A 20 5.41 3.88 -7.02
C CYS A 20 6.06 5.27 -7.14
N SER A 21 6.16 5.79 -8.36
CA SER A 21 6.69 7.14 -8.61
C SER A 21 5.86 8.22 -7.93
N ARG A 22 4.52 8.15 -8.02
CA ARG A 22 3.60 9.09 -7.35
C ARG A 22 3.66 9.00 -5.83
N VAL A 23 3.79 7.79 -5.30
CA VAL A 23 3.92 7.56 -3.84
C VAL A 23 5.30 7.98 -3.32
N GLY A 24 6.31 8.10 -4.19
CA GLY A 24 7.68 8.41 -3.81
C GLY A 24 8.41 7.23 -3.17
N VAL A 25 8.09 6.00 -3.57
CA VAL A 25 8.74 4.78 -3.08
C VAL A 25 9.26 3.91 -4.21
N SER A 26 10.32 3.15 -3.94
CA SER A 26 10.83 2.19 -4.91
C SER A 26 9.86 1.02 -5.12
N TYR A 27 9.83 0.48 -6.35
CA TYR A 27 9.00 -0.68 -6.71
C TYR A 27 9.23 -1.87 -5.76
N GLY A 28 10.49 -2.24 -5.51
CA GLY A 28 10.82 -3.34 -4.60
C GLY A 28 10.37 -3.10 -3.15
N TYR A 29 10.36 -1.85 -2.69
CA TYR A 29 9.84 -1.50 -1.36
C TYR A 29 8.32 -1.70 -1.29
N MET A 30 7.61 -1.28 -2.34
CA MET A 30 6.17 -1.47 -2.44
C MET A 30 5.82 -2.96 -2.48
N GLU A 31 6.45 -3.71 -3.39
CA GLU A 31 6.16 -5.12 -3.64
C GLU A 31 6.62 -6.05 -2.50
N SER A 32 7.80 -5.83 -1.92
CA SER A 32 8.32 -6.72 -0.87
C SER A 32 7.82 -6.39 0.52
N HIS A 33 7.41 -5.14 0.78
CA HIS A 33 7.08 -4.69 2.14
C HIS A 33 5.67 -4.10 2.27
N LEU A 34 5.33 -3.09 1.49
CA LEU A 34 4.09 -2.34 1.70
C LEU A 34 2.86 -3.16 1.37
N ILE A 35 2.79 -3.81 0.21
CA ILE A 35 1.62 -4.60 -0.19
C ILE A 35 1.39 -5.84 0.70
N HIS A 36 2.39 -6.23 1.48
CA HIS A 36 2.32 -7.34 2.44
C HIS A 36 2.17 -6.86 3.88
N GLY A 37 2.13 -5.55 4.12
CA GLY A 37 2.05 -4.99 5.47
C GLY A 37 3.26 -5.30 6.37
N ARG A 38 4.39 -5.76 5.81
CA ARG A 38 5.58 -6.14 6.59
C ARG A 38 6.25 -4.94 7.27
N LYS A 39 6.14 -3.76 6.65
CA LYS A 39 6.60 -2.50 7.25
C LYS A 39 5.44 -1.55 7.42
N LYS A 40 5.54 -0.75 8.49
CA LYS A 40 4.63 0.36 8.76
C LYS A 40 5.17 1.61 8.08
N PRO A 41 4.54 2.08 6.99
CA PRO A 41 4.92 3.35 6.38
C PRO A 41 4.64 4.53 7.31
N ARG A 42 5.30 5.66 7.05
CA ARG A 42 4.98 6.94 7.70
C ARG A 42 3.61 7.43 7.22
N MET A 43 2.99 8.32 8.00
CA MET A 43 1.72 8.95 7.63
C MET A 43 1.75 9.63 6.27
N GLU A 44 2.86 10.30 5.95
CA GLU A 44 3.08 10.95 4.65
C GLU A 44 2.99 9.93 3.49
N THR A 45 3.60 8.75 3.65
CA THR A 45 3.53 7.69 2.65
C THR A 45 2.13 7.09 2.57
N ILE A 46 1.40 6.95 3.68
CA ILE A 46 0.00 6.49 3.66
C ILE A 46 -0.87 7.49 2.89
N GLN A 47 -0.70 8.78 3.14
CA GLN A 47 -1.40 9.84 2.43
C GLN A 47 -1.07 9.82 0.93
N ALA A 48 0.21 9.64 0.58
CA ALA A 48 0.65 9.52 -0.81
C ALA A 48 0.06 8.29 -1.52
N ILE A 49 -0.10 7.17 -0.81
CA ILE A 49 -0.78 5.96 -1.33
C ILE A 49 -2.25 6.25 -1.64
N VAL A 50 -2.97 6.93 -0.74
CA VAL A 50 -4.37 7.32 -0.95
C VAL A 50 -4.51 8.23 -2.17
N ASP A 51 -3.64 9.22 -2.27
CA ASP A 51 -3.62 10.21 -3.35
C ASP A 51 -3.28 9.54 -4.70
N ALA A 52 -2.20 8.75 -4.76
CA ALA A 52 -1.79 8.03 -5.95
C ALA A 52 -2.83 7.00 -6.43
N SER A 53 -3.63 6.45 -5.50
CA SER A 53 -4.74 5.55 -5.81
C SER A 53 -5.99 6.27 -6.29
N ASN A 54 -5.98 7.60 -6.40
CA ASN A 54 -7.12 8.42 -6.79
C ASN A 54 -8.37 8.13 -5.92
N ASN A 55 -8.19 8.12 -4.59
CA ASN A 55 -9.22 7.80 -3.60
C ASN A 55 -9.82 6.37 -3.68
N LYS A 56 -9.27 5.48 -4.52
CA LYS A 56 -9.66 4.05 -4.52
C LYS A 56 -9.25 3.33 -3.24
N LEU A 57 -8.20 3.83 -2.58
CA LEU A 57 -7.78 3.40 -1.24
C LEU A 57 -8.11 4.53 -0.26
N SER A 58 -8.58 4.18 0.94
CA SER A 58 -8.88 5.15 2.00
C SER A 58 -7.91 4.97 3.17
N HIS A 59 -7.65 6.05 3.90
CA HIS A 59 -6.84 6.01 5.12
C HIS A 59 -7.27 4.90 6.06
N LYS A 60 -8.57 4.75 6.33
CA LYS A 60 -9.10 3.72 7.23
C LYS A 60 -8.71 2.30 6.79
N ASN A 61 -8.78 2.01 5.49
CA ASN A 61 -8.42 0.69 4.96
C ASN A 61 -6.91 0.46 5.02
N LEU A 62 -6.09 1.47 4.71
CA LEU A 62 -4.64 1.37 4.82
C LEU A 62 -4.19 1.24 6.27
N PHE A 63 -4.79 2.00 7.18
CA PHE A 63 -4.56 1.88 8.61
C PHE A 63 -4.95 0.50 9.11
N ASP A 64 -6.14 -0.02 8.78
CA ASP A 64 -6.52 -1.40 9.13
C ASP A 64 -5.54 -2.42 8.55
N PHE A 65 -5.06 -2.19 7.33
CA PHE A 65 -4.12 -3.07 6.65
C PHE A 65 -2.73 -3.08 7.31
N PHE A 66 -2.18 -1.92 7.69
CA PHE A 66 -0.85 -1.80 8.31
C PHE A 66 -0.85 -1.95 9.85
N LEU A 67 -1.98 -1.66 10.50
CA LEU A 67 -2.14 -1.73 11.95
C LEU A 67 -2.88 -2.98 12.43
N LYS A 68 -3.46 -3.81 11.54
CA LYS A 68 -3.94 -5.12 11.94
C LYS A 68 -2.80 -5.83 12.66
N LYS A 69 -2.98 -5.99 13.98
CA LYS A 69 -2.21 -6.95 14.76
C LYS A 69 -2.36 -8.27 14.01
N THR A 70 -1.31 -8.69 13.31
CA THR A 70 -1.13 -10.11 13.04
C THR A 70 -1.19 -10.75 14.42
N PRO A 71 -2.18 -11.61 14.75
CA PRO A 71 -1.94 -12.52 15.86
C PRO A 71 -0.67 -13.25 15.47
N ILE A 72 0.39 -13.00 16.24
CA ILE A 72 1.58 -13.83 16.24
C ILE A 72 1.02 -15.23 16.46
N ALA A 73 1.08 -16.06 15.42
CA ALA A 73 0.70 -17.46 15.54
C ALA A 73 1.60 -18.04 16.65
N ALA A 74 0.95 -18.43 17.74
CA ALA A 74 1.54 -19.19 18.84
C ALA A 74 1.79 -20.63 18.40
#